data_AF-A0A180F4W8-F1
#
_entry.id   AF-A0A180F4W8-F1
#
_cell.length_a   1.000
_cell.length_b   1.000
_cell.length_c   1.000
_cell.angle_alpha   90.00
_cell.angle_beta   90.00
_cell.angle_gamma   90.00
#
_symmetry.space_group_name_H-M   'P 1'
#
loop_
_entity.id
_entity.type
_entity.pdbx_description
1 polymer ?
#
loop_
_entity_poly.entity_id
_entity_poly.type
_entity_poly.pdbx_seq_one_letter_code
_entity_poly.pdbx_strand_id
1 'polypeptide(L)'
;MWEKINGFEMNVIATDYWKSYDHFIPEEKHVRTKAETFTVEGYNSLFRHFLARMRRKSKCYSKSKEMLELSFLISVFHFINEIQK
;
A
#
# COMPACT_ATOMS: atom_id res chain seq x y z
N MET A 1 -1.85 15.76 -0.79
CA MET A 1 -1.43 14.36 -1.00
C MET A 1 -0.42 14.28 -2.13
N TRP A 2 -0.79 14.75 -3.32
CA TRP A 2 0.08 14.86 -4.50
C TRP A 2 1.44 15.55 -4.23
N GLU A 3 1.44 16.71 -3.55
CA GLU A 3 2.68 17.46 -3.22
C GLU A 3 3.74 16.65 -2.47
N LYS A 4 3.33 15.65 -1.67
CA LYS A 4 4.26 14.79 -0.93
C LYS A 4 4.89 13.70 -1.80
N ILE A 5 4.28 13.40 -2.95
CA ILE A 5 4.61 12.24 -3.78
C ILE A 5 5.24 12.69 -5.11
N ASN A 6 4.99 13.92 -5.55
CA ASN A 6 5.55 14.49 -6.78
C ASN A 6 7.09 14.63 -6.77
N GLY A 7 7.74 14.52 -5.61
CA GLY A 7 9.20 14.54 -5.49
C GLY A 7 9.89 13.22 -5.82
N PHE A 8 9.13 12.14 -6.06
CA PHE A 8 9.68 10.84 -6.44
C PHE A 8 9.69 10.69 -7.97
N GLU A 9 10.74 10.09 -8.51
CA GLU A 9 10.80 9.74 -9.94
C GLU A 9 9.85 8.57 -10.23
N MET A 10 8.59 8.91 -10.52
CA MET A 10 7.57 7.96 -10.97
C MET A 10 7.39 8.09 -12.48
N ASN A 11 7.56 6.97 -13.18
CA ASN A 11 7.38 6.88 -14.62
C ASN A 11 5.91 6.68 -15.01
N VAL A 12 5.15 5.93 -14.19
CA VAL A 12 3.74 5.61 -14.43
C VAL A 12 2.98 5.76 -13.12
N ILE A 13 1.81 6.40 -13.19
CA ILE A 13 0.90 6.57 -12.06
C ILE A 13 -0.45 6.00 -12.45
N ALA A 14 -0.75 4.82 -11.88
CA ALA A 14 -2.04 4.18 -12.04
C ALA A 14 -3.04 4.74 -11.04
N THR A 15 -4.19 5.24 -11.50
CA THR A 15 -5.30 5.63 -10.60
C THR A 15 -6.61 5.02 -11.05
N ASP A 16 -7.59 5.07 -10.15
CA ASP A 16 -8.98 4.82 -10.51
C ASP A 16 -9.50 5.91 -11.47
N TYR A 17 -10.71 5.69 -12.00
CA TYR A 17 -11.35 6.62 -12.94
C TYR A 17 -11.93 7.88 -12.27
N TRP A 18 -11.38 8.29 -11.12
CA TRP A 18 -11.87 9.43 -10.39
C TRP A 18 -11.33 10.76 -10.96
N LYS A 19 -12.26 11.60 -11.43
CA LYS A 19 -11.97 12.84 -12.20
C LYS A 19 -11.04 13.84 -11.51
N SER A 20 -10.93 13.82 -10.18
CA SER A 20 -10.05 14.79 -9.50
C SER A 20 -8.57 14.55 -9.79
N TYR A 21 -8.15 13.31 -10.12
CA TYR A 21 -6.74 13.00 -10.39
C TYR A 21 -6.25 13.64 -11.69
N ASP A 22 -7.14 13.84 -12.66
CA ASP A 22 -6.86 14.48 -13.94
C ASP A 22 -6.30 15.91 -13.79
N HIS A 23 -6.61 16.59 -12.68
CA HIS A 23 -6.12 17.93 -12.39
C HIS A 23 -4.73 17.96 -11.75
N PHE A 24 -4.27 16.83 -11.17
CA PHE A 24 -3.03 16.76 -10.41
C PHE A 24 -1.93 15.99 -11.14
N ILE A 25 -2.30 14.99 -11.93
CA ILE A 25 -1.36 14.07 -12.58
C ILE A 25 -1.22 14.45 -14.06
N PRO A 26 0.01 14.65 -14.56
CA PRO A 26 0.23 14.87 -15.99
C PRO A 26 -0.31 13.69 -16.81
N GLU A 27 -1.06 14.00 -17.88
CA GLU A 27 -1.70 12.99 -18.75
C GLU A 27 -0.70 11.98 -19.31
N GLU A 28 0.53 12.43 -19.61
CA GLU A 28 1.64 11.59 -20.10
C GLU A 28 2.05 10.48 -19.12
N LYS A 29 1.83 10.67 -17.81
CA LYS A 29 2.18 9.72 -16.76
C LYS A 29 0.95 9.00 -16.19
N HIS A 30 -0.25 9.43 -16.58
CA HIS A 30 -1.50 9.00 -15.98
C HIS A 30 -2.06 7.78 -16.70
N VAL A 31 -2.07 6.65 -16.01
CA VAL A 31 -2.68 5.41 -16.50
C VAL A 31 -3.95 5.16 -15.69
N ARG A 32 -5.09 5.10 -16.38
CA ARG A 32 -6.37 4.78 -15.74
C ARG A 32 -6.69 3.33 -15.99
N THR A 33 -6.41 2.46 -15.03
CA THR A 33 -6.85 1.07 -15.10
C THR A 33 -7.43 0.61 -13.77
N LYS A 34 -8.37 -0.32 -13.88
CA LYS A 34 -8.92 -1.05 -12.75
C LYS A 34 -8.08 -2.27 -12.38
N ALA A 35 -7.26 -2.77 -13.31
CA ALA A 35 -6.45 -3.97 -13.11
C ALA A 35 -5.33 -3.71 -12.10
N GLU A 36 -4.66 -2.56 -12.23
CA GLU A 36 -3.58 -2.17 -11.32
C GLU A 36 -4.11 -1.77 -9.93
N THR A 37 -5.29 -1.15 -9.85
CA THR A 37 -5.89 -0.75 -8.58
C THR A 37 -6.50 -1.92 -7.81
N PHE A 38 -7.05 -2.94 -8.48
CA PHE A 38 -7.64 -4.11 -7.82
C PHE A 38 -6.65 -4.84 -6.92
N THR A 39 -5.42 -5.06 -7.42
CA THR A 39 -4.34 -5.71 -6.67
C THR A 39 -3.96 -4.89 -5.42
N VAL A 40 -3.79 -3.58 -5.58
CA VAL A 40 -3.47 -2.66 -4.47
C VAL A 40 -4.58 -2.64 -3.41
N GLU A 41 -5.84 -2.61 -3.83
CA GLU A 41 -7.01 -2.66 -2.93
C GLU A 41 -7.07 -3.99 -2.17
N GLY A 42 -6.80 -5.11 -2.83
CA GLY A 42 -6.69 -6.43 -2.22
C GLY A 42 -5.64 -6.47 -1.12
N TYR A 43 -4.42 -5.98 -1.41
CA TYR A 43 -3.36 -5.89 -0.42
C TYR A 43 -3.69 -4.96 0.74
N ASN A 44 -4.28 -3.79 0.47
CA ASN A 44 -4.74 -2.87 1.53
C ASN A 44 -5.81 -3.50 2.44
N SER A 45 -6.66 -4.38 1.89
CA SER A 45 -7.61 -5.17 2.67
C SER A 45 -6.89 -6.16 3.59
N LEU A 46 -5.92 -6.91 3.06
CA LEU A 46 -5.11 -7.87 3.81
C LEU A 46 -4.32 -7.19 4.93
N PHE A 47 -3.64 -6.08 4.64
CA PHE A 47 -2.92 -5.29 5.65
C PHE A 47 -3.83 -4.87 6.80
N ARG A 48 -5.00 -4.29 6.49
CA ARG A 48 -5.98 -3.91 7.52
C ARG A 48 -6.44 -5.11 8.34
N HIS A 49 -6.66 -6.26 7.70
CA HIS A 49 -7.04 -7.49 8.39
C HIS A 49 -5.97 -7.95 9.39
N PHE A 50 -4.70 -8.01 8.98
CA PHE A 50 -3.61 -8.44 9.86
C PHE A 50 -3.34 -7.43 10.98
N LEU A 51 -3.29 -6.13 10.66
CA LEU A 51 -3.08 -5.07 11.65
C LEU A 51 -4.20 -5.00 12.69
N ALA A 52 -5.45 -5.28 12.31
CA ALA A 52 -6.55 -5.35 13.25
C ALA A 52 -6.34 -6.42 14.34
N ARG A 53 -5.61 -7.51 14.04
CA ARG A 53 -5.27 -8.54 15.03
C ARG A 53 -4.32 -8.01 16.09
N MET A 54 -3.42 -7.09 15.73
CA MET A 54 -2.43 -6.48 16.63
C MET A 54 -3.05 -5.55 17.67
N ARG A 55 -4.28 -5.08 17.45
CA ARG A 55 -5.05 -4.28 18.41
C ARG A 55 -5.54 -5.10 19.61
N ARG A 56 -5.64 -6.43 19.50
CA ARG A 56 -6.19 -7.29 20.57
C ARG A 56 -5.15 -7.50 21.68
N LYS A 57 -5.46 -7.04 22.89
CA LYS A 57 -4.58 -7.18 24.08
C LYS A 57 -4.66 -8.54 24.77
N SER A 58 -5.64 -9.37 24.42
CA SER A 58 -5.91 -10.65 25.11
C SER A 58 -5.35 -11.89 24.40
N LYS A 59 -5.13 -11.83 23.08
CA LYS A 59 -4.62 -12.94 22.26
C LYS A 59 -3.80 -12.41 21.08
N CYS A 60 -2.73 -13.13 20.73
CA CYS A 60 -1.82 -12.79 19.62
C CYS A 60 -1.13 -11.41 19.76
N TYR A 61 -0.81 -10.98 20.98
CA TYR A 61 -0.03 -9.76 21.22
C TYR A 61 1.45 -10.11 21.43
N SER A 62 2.36 -9.37 20.78
CA SER A 62 3.79 -9.45 21.07
C SER A 62 4.10 -8.65 22.33
N LYS A 63 4.82 -9.25 23.27
CA LYS A 63 5.30 -8.59 24.51
C LYS A 63 6.56 -7.76 24.30
N SER A 64 7.34 -8.06 23.25
CA SER A 64 8.50 -7.27 22.83
C SER A 64 8.12 -6.36 21.66
N LYS A 65 8.54 -5.10 21.76
CA LYS A 65 8.40 -4.12 20.69
C LYS A 65 9.28 -4.49 19.49
N GLU A 66 10.50 -4.98 19.71
CA GLU A 66 11.35 -5.42 18.59
C GLU A 66 10.71 -6.56 17.80
N MET A 67 10.11 -7.54 18.48
CA MET A 67 9.46 -8.67 17.79
C MET A 67 8.25 -8.22 16.95
N LEU A 68 7.54 -7.18 17.41
CA LEU A 68 6.47 -6.56 16.65
C LEU A 68 7.00 -5.88 15.38
N GLU A 69 8.06 -5.09 15.51
CA GLU A 69 8.71 -4.39 14.40
C GLU A 69 9.26 -5.38 13.36
N LEU A 70 9.95 -6.43 13.80
CA LEU A 70 10.45 -7.50 12.93
C LEU A 70 9.33 -8.24 12.20
N SER A 71 8.24 -8.58 12.90
CA SER A 71 7.09 -9.26 12.27
C SER A 71 6.43 -8.39 11.19
N PHE A 72 6.36 -7.08 11.43
CA PHE A 72 5.85 -6.12 10.45
C PHE A 72 6.78 -6.00 9.25
N LEU A 73 8.09 -5.88 9.48
CA LEU A 73 9.09 -5.82 8.42
C LEU A 73 9.08 -7.07 7.54
N ILE A 74 9.01 -8.26 8.14
CA ILE A 74 8.92 -9.53 7.40
C ILE A 74 7.65 -9.55 6.54
N SER A 75 6.52 -9.11 7.10
CA SER A 75 5.26 -9.04 6.36
C SER A 75 5.39 -8.09 5.16
N VAL A 76 5.88 -6.87 5.36
CA VAL A 76 6.08 -5.88 4.28
C VAL A 76 7.06 -6.39 3.24
N PHE A 77 8.18 -6.99 3.65
CA PHE A 77 9.18 -7.56 2.75
C PHE A 77 8.56 -8.65 1.87
N HIS A 78 7.81 -9.58 2.47
CA HIS A 78 7.11 -10.62 1.71
C HIS A 78 6.16 -10.02 0.68
N PHE A 79 5.36 -9.02 1.06
CA PHE A 79 4.45 -8.34 0.13
C PHE A 79 5.17 -7.63 -1.02
N ILE A 80 6.29 -6.95 -0.77
CA ILE A 80 7.07 -6.29 -1.83
C ILE A 80 7.59 -7.32 -2.84
N ASN A 81 8.08 -8.46 -2.35
CA ASN A 81 8.59 -9.53 -3.22
C ASN A 81 7.49 -10.21 -4.04
N GLU A 82 6.26 -10.30 -3.53
CA GLU A 82 5.12 -10.81 -4.33
C GLU A 82 4.73 -9.85 -5.46
N ILE A 83 4.81 -8.54 -5.24
CA ILE A 83 4.48 -7.52 -6.25
C ILE A 83 5.53 -7.46 -7.37
N GLN A 84 6.76 -7.89 -7.11
CA GLN A 84 7.87 -7.90 -8.08
C GLN A 84 7.95 -9.19 -8.93
N LYS A 85 7.10 -10.19 -8.67
CA LYS A 85 7.00 -11.41 -9.49
C LYS A 85 5.97 -11.26 -10.60
#